data_AF-A0A654ACR0-F1
#
_entry.id   AF-A0A654ACR0-F1
#
_cell.length_a   1.000
_cell.length_b   1.000
_cell.length_c   1.000
_cell.angle_alpha   90.00
_cell.angle_beta   90.00
_cell.angle_gamma   90.00
#
_symmetry.space_group_name_H-M   'P 1'
#
loop_
_entity.id
_entity.type
_entity.pdbx_description
1 polymer ?
#
loop_
_entity_poly.entity_id
_entity_poly.type
_entity_poly.pdbx_seq_one_letter_code
_entity_poly.pdbx_strand_id
1 'polypeptide(L)'
;MRSAVLPRVNASFPYLPQKWLFSSAIREAENNIQAPQPLICFSALTALSVALQGLYDVRKPNGQCVPTSVMLLSIAQSGERKSTTENHFMESINDLQRSEYISYQASVKKWESKLKIWNEKNKIILKAIGKKTEKGESTDEEEARLLAHGEQKPAKPKRFKIIYDDSTPEALFWGLNSDLSTAGLISSEGGSVLNGRALNDLPKFNAIWSGDSITVDRKTADSYELINARLTVSIMAQKSAFEEYVRRCGEKARGSGLWARFLVCHPESTQGSRFIKNGVLSWKYKEEFQKRLATVVRENLRLLDDASASRKVLEFSREAAQLWLDAFNEIESKIVAHERFDGLGDHASKLADNIARVAALLHVFEEGDTEISRATLAFAIDFCTWCSDDFYRLFMPQRQEISDAIELDEWLQKFREKGATWMSANYIRQHGPYRLRSKLRLDAALKELWLDRRLEFYKQGKTKCITL
;
A
#
# COMPACT_ATOMS: atom_id res chain seq x y z
N MET A 1 -29.61 -14.47 -14.25
CA MET A 1 -28.36 -14.53 -13.46
C MET A 1 -27.47 -13.41 -13.96
N ARG A 2 -27.13 -12.42 -13.13
CA ARG A 2 -26.08 -11.46 -13.49
C ARG A 2 -24.76 -12.24 -13.55
N SER A 3 -23.95 -12.00 -14.58
CA SER A 3 -22.59 -12.55 -14.65
C SER A 3 -21.78 -12.05 -13.45
N ALA A 4 -21.00 -12.93 -12.82
CA ALA A 4 -20.09 -12.54 -11.75
C ALA A 4 -19.12 -11.45 -12.27
N VAL A 5 -18.94 -10.40 -11.48
CA VAL A 5 -18.03 -9.28 -11.71
C VAL A 5 -16.66 -9.57 -11.12
N LEU A 6 -16.61 -10.27 -9.98
CA LEU A 6 -15.33 -10.62 -9.37
C LEU A 6 -14.70 -11.81 -10.12
N PRO A 7 -13.37 -11.82 -10.33
CA PRO A 7 -12.68 -12.98 -10.85
C PRO A 7 -12.78 -14.14 -9.85
N ARG A 8 -12.60 -15.37 -10.37
CA ARG A 8 -12.57 -16.59 -9.56
C ARG A 8 -11.46 -16.51 -8.50
N VAL A 9 -11.67 -17.19 -7.38
CA VAL A 9 -10.64 -17.36 -6.34
C VAL A 9 -9.42 -18.05 -6.95
N ASN A 10 -8.23 -17.59 -6.60
CA ASN A 10 -6.95 -18.05 -7.13
C ASN A 10 -6.82 -17.87 -8.66
N ALA A 11 -7.48 -16.83 -9.22
CA ALA A 11 -7.21 -16.43 -10.59
C ALA A 11 -5.73 -16.08 -10.78
N SER A 12 -5.21 -16.30 -11.99
CA SER A 12 -3.88 -15.82 -12.37
C SER A 12 -3.79 -14.31 -12.27
N PHE A 13 -2.57 -13.78 -12.19
CA PHE A 13 -2.34 -12.34 -12.18
C PHE A 13 -3.05 -11.68 -13.40
N PRO A 14 -3.76 -10.55 -13.20
CA PRO A 14 -4.58 -9.95 -14.26
C PRO A 14 -3.78 -9.58 -15.50
N TYR A 15 -4.44 -9.68 -16.65
CA TYR A 15 -3.84 -9.27 -17.91
C TYR A 15 -3.64 -7.75 -17.94
N LEU A 16 -2.39 -7.31 -18.07
CA LEU A 16 -2.04 -5.90 -18.21
C LEU A 16 -2.61 -5.33 -19.54
N PRO A 17 -3.36 -4.22 -19.56
CA PRO A 17 -3.87 -3.66 -20.82
C PRO A 17 -2.75 -3.30 -21.81
N GLN A 18 -2.90 -3.63 -23.10
CA GLN A 18 -1.80 -3.44 -24.07
C GLN A 18 -1.50 -1.97 -24.39
N LYS A 19 -2.51 -1.10 -24.36
CA LYS A 19 -2.37 0.30 -24.79
C LYS A 19 -1.82 1.22 -23.70
N TRP A 20 -1.71 0.73 -22.47
CA TRP A 20 -1.31 1.54 -21.32
C TRP A 20 0.20 1.67 -21.23
N LEU A 21 0.66 2.87 -20.89
CA LEU A 21 2.08 3.14 -20.64
C LEU A 21 2.55 2.40 -19.38
N PHE A 22 1.75 2.40 -18.32
CA PHE A 22 1.94 1.62 -17.09
C PHE A 22 2.22 0.15 -17.41
N SER A 23 1.40 -0.44 -18.26
CA SER A 23 1.52 -1.84 -18.65
C SER A 23 2.75 -2.11 -19.52
N SER A 24 3.09 -1.18 -20.40
CA SER A 24 4.29 -1.27 -21.24
C SER A 24 5.57 -1.16 -20.41
N ALA A 25 5.60 -0.23 -19.44
CA ALA A 25 6.72 -0.07 -18.51
C ALA A 25 6.90 -1.29 -17.60
N ILE A 26 5.81 -1.89 -17.10
CA ILE A 26 5.88 -3.13 -16.31
C ILE A 26 6.47 -4.28 -17.13
N ARG A 27 6.02 -4.48 -18.37
CA ARG A 27 6.54 -5.55 -19.24
C ARG A 27 8.01 -5.34 -19.59
N GLU A 28 8.40 -4.09 -19.87
CA GLU A 28 9.80 -3.74 -20.12
C GLU A 28 10.68 -4.02 -18.89
N ALA A 29 10.22 -3.61 -17.71
CA ALA A 29 10.88 -3.90 -16.45
C ALA A 29 10.90 -5.41 -16.15
N GLU A 30 9.85 -6.17 -16.44
CA GLU A 30 9.81 -7.62 -16.26
C GLU A 30 10.85 -8.31 -17.15
N ASN A 31 10.93 -7.93 -18.42
CA ASN A 31 11.91 -8.48 -19.35
C ASN A 31 13.36 -8.18 -18.91
N ASN A 32 13.62 -6.95 -18.47
CA ASN A 32 14.97 -6.48 -18.19
C ASN A 32 15.43 -6.78 -16.75
N ILE A 33 14.56 -6.54 -15.76
CA ILE A 33 14.81 -6.76 -14.34
C ILE A 33 14.49 -8.20 -13.95
N GLN A 34 13.70 -8.98 -14.69
CA GLN A 34 13.40 -10.39 -14.38
C GLN A 34 12.91 -10.62 -12.93
N ALA A 35 12.30 -9.59 -12.32
CA ALA A 35 11.59 -9.69 -11.06
C ALA A 35 10.16 -10.21 -11.33
N PRO A 36 9.48 -10.80 -10.34
CA PRO A 36 8.10 -11.24 -10.51
C PRO A 36 7.19 -10.07 -10.93
N GLN A 37 6.36 -10.27 -11.96
CA GLN A 37 5.46 -9.22 -12.48
C GLN A 37 4.61 -8.53 -11.40
N PRO A 38 4.03 -9.22 -10.40
CA PRO A 38 3.28 -8.55 -9.34
C PRO A 38 4.12 -7.59 -8.49
N LEU A 39 5.40 -7.92 -8.27
CA LEU A 39 6.33 -7.06 -7.54
C LEU A 39 6.58 -5.76 -8.29
N ILE A 40 6.75 -5.85 -9.61
CA ILE A 40 6.94 -4.72 -10.53
C ILE A 40 5.69 -3.85 -10.58
N CYS A 41 4.51 -4.47 -10.66
CA CYS A 41 3.24 -3.75 -10.63
C CYS A 41 3.06 -2.98 -9.31
N PHE A 42 3.42 -3.57 -8.16
CA PHE A 42 3.36 -2.91 -6.86
C PHE A 42 4.30 -1.71 -6.79
N SER A 43 5.56 -1.83 -7.24
CA SER A 43 6.48 -0.71 -7.28
C SER A 43 6.01 0.44 -8.18
N ALA A 44 5.45 0.11 -9.35
CA ALA A 44 4.87 1.11 -10.25
C ALA A 44 3.65 1.81 -9.62
N LEU A 45 2.75 1.05 -8.98
CA LEU A 45 1.57 1.58 -8.29
C LEU A 45 1.95 2.45 -7.09
N THR A 46 3.00 2.08 -6.33
CA THR A 46 3.58 2.92 -5.28
C THR A 46 3.98 4.29 -5.82
N ALA A 47 4.70 4.32 -6.94
CA ALA A 47 5.14 5.57 -7.55
C ALA A 47 3.96 6.45 -8.00
N LEU A 48 2.93 5.84 -8.61
CA LEU A 48 1.69 6.55 -8.98
C LEU A 48 0.99 7.14 -7.75
N SER A 49 0.80 6.32 -6.71
CA SER A 49 0.13 6.72 -5.47
C SER A 49 0.84 7.88 -4.79
N VAL A 50 2.17 7.82 -4.68
CA VAL A 50 2.95 8.92 -4.09
C VAL A 50 2.80 10.22 -4.87
N ALA A 51 2.86 10.14 -6.21
CA ALA A 51 2.78 11.32 -7.06
C ALA A 51 1.37 11.94 -7.12
N LEU A 52 0.31 11.12 -7.07
CA LEU A 52 -1.06 11.56 -7.34
C LEU A 52 -1.88 11.88 -6.08
N GLN A 53 -1.57 11.28 -4.94
CA GLN A 53 -2.38 11.42 -3.73
C GLN A 53 -2.51 12.87 -3.21
N GLY A 54 -1.52 13.72 -3.46
CA GLY A 54 -1.57 15.14 -3.08
C GLY A 54 -2.42 16.00 -4.03
N LEU A 55 -2.85 15.43 -5.15
CA LEU A 55 -3.53 16.14 -6.24
C LEU A 55 -4.98 15.69 -6.41
N TYR A 56 -5.28 14.43 -6.11
CA TYR A 56 -6.55 13.79 -6.43
C TYR A 56 -7.16 13.01 -5.25
N ASP A 57 -8.47 13.17 -5.09
CA ASP A 57 -9.35 12.27 -4.32
C ASP A 57 -10.32 11.58 -5.30
N VAL A 58 -11.04 10.53 -4.87
CA VAL A 58 -12.03 9.83 -5.71
C VAL A 58 -13.40 9.79 -5.02
N ARG A 59 -14.45 10.13 -5.76
CA ARG A 59 -15.84 10.04 -5.31
C ARG A 59 -16.45 8.73 -5.81
N LYS A 60 -16.74 7.83 -4.88
CA LYS A 60 -17.41 6.56 -5.18
C LYS A 60 -18.86 6.81 -5.60
N PRO A 61 -19.50 5.91 -6.37
CA PRO A 61 -20.91 6.03 -6.76
C PRO A 61 -21.91 6.16 -5.60
N ASN A 62 -21.53 5.73 -4.38
CA ASN A 62 -22.34 5.92 -3.18
C ASN A 62 -22.22 7.33 -2.56
N GLY A 63 -21.50 8.26 -3.20
CA GLY A 63 -21.32 9.65 -2.79
C GLY A 63 -20.15 9.91 -1.85
N GLN A 64 -19.50 8.88 -1.30
CA GLN A 64 -18.36 9.05 -0.41
C GLN A 64 -17.09 9.42 -1.20
N CYS A 65 -16.43 10.50 -0.79
CA CYS A 65 -15.10 10.88 -1.27
C CYS A 65 -14.03 10.23 -0.39
N VAL A 66 -13.03 9.61 -1.00
CA VAL A 66 -11.90 8.98 -0.30
C VAL A 66 -10.56 9.38 -0.93
N PRO A 67 -9.45 9.40 -0.16
CA PRO A 67 -8.11 9.60 -0.70
C PRO A 67 -7.74 8.58 -1.77
N THR A 68 -6.87 8.95 -2.72
CA THR A 68 -6.29 8.00 -3.68
C THR A 68 -5.05 7.25 -3.14
N SER A 69 -4.55 7.62 -1.95
CA SER A 69 -3.44 6.94 -1.28
C SER A 69 -3.71 5.45 -1.07
N VAL A 70 -2.75 4.58 -1.40
CA VAL A 70 -2.84 3.14 -1.12
C VAL A 70 -1.80 2.67 -0.08
N MET A 71 -2.10 1.54 0.55
CA MET A 71 -1.17 0.80 1.40
C MET A 71 -0.83 -0.53 0.71
N LEU A 72 0.46 -0.83 0.55
CA LEU A 72 0.97 -1.92 -0.28
C LEU A 72 1.94 -2.76 0.56
N LEU A 73 1.75 -4.08 0.55
CA LEU A 73 2.63 -5.06 1.17
C LEU A 73 3.05 -6.10 0.13
N SER A 74 4.34 -6.12 -0.21
CA SER A 74 4.92 -7.15 -1.05
C SER A 74 5.79 -8.08 -0.21
N ILE A 75 5.52 -9.38 -0.27
CA ILE A 75 6.32 -10.40 0.40
C ILE A 75 7.11 -11.15 -0.67
N ALA A 76 8.44 -11.11 -0.60
CA ALA A 76 9.29 -11.78 -1.57
C ALA A 76 10.61 -12.21 -0.95
N GLN A 77 11.20 -13.30 -1.49
CA GLN A 77 12.48 -13.84 -1.01
C GLN A 77 13.62 -12.81 -1.11
N SER A 78 14.69 -13.02 -0.36
CA SER A 78 15.94 -12.29 -0.59
C SER A 78 16.43 -12.56 -2.01
N GLY A 79 16.96 -11.54 -2.70
CA GLY A 79 17.40 -11.67 -4.09
C GLY A 79 16.29 -11.57 -5.17
N GLU A 80 15.03 -11.30 -4.81
CA GLU A 80 13.92 -11.05 -5.76
C GLU A 80 13.96 -9.68 -6.46
N ARG A 81 15.08 -8.94 -6.36
CA ARG A 81 15.24 -7.61 -6.98
C ARG A 81 14.17 -6.59 -6.52
N LYS A 82 13.72 -6.70 -5.26
CA LYS A 82 12.77 -5.78 -4.59
C LYS A 82 13.20 -4.31 -4.71
N SER A 83 14.35 -3.97 -4.13
CA SER A 83 14.90 -2.61 -4.14
C SER A 83 15.22 -2.12 -5.56
N THR A 84 15.69 -3.00 -6.45
CA THR A 84 15.92 -2.66 -7.86
C THR A 84 14.64 -2.17 -8.54
N THR A 85 13.54 -2.88 -8.31
CA THR A 85 12.24 -2.58 -8.92
C THR A 85 11.62 -1.32 -8.31
N GLU A 86 11.73 -1.14 -6.99
CA GLU A 86 11.32 0.09 -6.31
C GLU A 86 12.07 1.31 -6.84
N ASN A 87 13.40 1.26 -6.87
CA ASN A 87 14.23 2.35 -7.36
C ASN A 87 13.94 2.69 -8.82
N HIS A 88 13.64 1.68 -9.65
CA HIS A 88 13.33 1.85 -11.07
C HIS A 88 12.13 2.79 -11.31
N PHE A 89 11.04 2.63 -10.55
CA PHE A 89 9.84 3.47 -10.73
C PHE A 89 9.87 4.76 -9.89
N MET A 90 10.60 4.76 -8.76
CA MET A 90 10.67 5.91 -7.85
C MET A 90 11.71 6.97 -8.24
N GLU A 91 12.60 6.68 -9.20
CA GLU A 91 13.73 7.53 -9.60
C GLU A 91 13.35 9.01 -9.80
N SER A 92 12.33 9.28 -10.63
CA SER A 92 11.89 10.65 -10.92
C SER A 92 11.39 11.42 -9.70
N ILE A 93 10.77 10.74 -8.73
CA ILE A 93 10.30 11.33 -7.47
C ILE A 93 11.49 11.65 -6.56
N ASN A 94 12.44 10.71 -6.47
CA ASN A 94 13.67 10.89 -5.70
C ASN A 94 14.52 12.04 -6.24
N ASP A 95 14.65 12.17 -7.57
CA ASP A 95 15.41 13.23 -8.20
C ASP A 95 14.78 14.61 -7.98
N LEU A 96 13.45 14.70 -8.06
CA LEU A 96 12.74 15.94 -7.70
C LEU A 96 12.97 16.30 -6.23
N GLN A 97 12.83 15.35 -5.30
CA GLN A 97 13.08 15.61 -3.89
C GLN A 97 14.53 16.09 -3.64
N ARG A 98 15.51 15.51 -4.34
CA ARG A 98 16.92 15.92 -4.26
C ARG A 98 17.13 17.33 -4.81
N SER A 99 16.55 17.66 -5.97
CA SER A 99 16.70 19.01 -6.56
C SER A 99 16.09 20.08 -5.65
N GLU A 100 14.89 19.83 -5.12
CA GLU A 100 14.22 20.77 -4.21
C GLU A 100 14.95 20.90 -2.87
N TYR A 101 15.61 19.84 -2.41
CA TYR A 101 16.42 19.93 -1.19
C TYR A 101 17.59 20.91 -1.33
N ILE A 102 18.21 21.02 -2.51
CA ILE A 102 19.28 21.99 -2.78
C ILE A 102 18.73 23.42 -2.70
N SER A 103 17.58 23.69 -3.33
CA SER A 103 16.87 24.98 -3.26
C SER A 103 16.44 25.34 -1.83
N TYR A 104 15.97 24.34 -1.07
CA TYR A 104 15.61 24.47 0.32
C TYR A 104 16.81 24.87 1.19
N GLN A 105 17.98 24.23 1.02
CA GLN A 105 19.18 24.56 1.79
C GLN A 105 19.63 26.01 1.59
N ALA A 106 19.55 26.53 0.36
CA ALA A 106 19.83 27.94 0.08
C ALA A 106 18.83 28.87 0.80
N SER A 107 17.55 28.51 0.77
CA SER A 107 16.47 29.27 1.43
C SER A 107 16.62 29.27 2.95
N VAL A 108 17.03 28.15 3.56
CA VAL A 108 17.30 28.04 5.01
C VAL A 108 18.43 28.97 5.44
N LYS A 109 19.54 29.02 4.71
CA LYS A 109 20.66 29.95 5.04
C LYS A 109 20.21 31.40 5.05
N LYS A 110 19.39 31.80 4.07
CA LYS A 110 18.80 33.14 3.99
C LYS A 110 17.85 33.40 5.16
N TRP A 111 17.00 32.42 5.48
CA TRP A 111 16.08 32.50 6.62
C TRP A 111 16.82 32.61 7.95
N GLU A 112 17.85 31.81 8.21
CA GLU A 112 18.66 31.86 9.43
C GLU A 112 19.28 33.24 9.63
N SER A 113 19.79 33.85 8.56
CA SER A 113 20.34 35.21 8.59
C SER A 113 19.27 36.25 8.94
N LYS A 114 18.10 36.17 8.30
CA LYS A 114 16.95 37.04 8.63
C LYS A 114 16.48 36.85 10.06
N LEU A 115 16.43 35.61 10.54
CA LEU A 115 16.00 35.28 11.91
C LEU A 115 16.97 35.84 12.95
N LYS A 116 18.28 35.79 12.70
CA LYS A 116 19.29 36.41 13.57
C LYS A 116 19.08 37.93 13.67
N ILE A 117 18.88 38.60 12.53
CA ILE A 117 18.59 40.05 12.50
C ILE A 117 17.29 40.35 13.28
N TRP A 118 16.26 39.54 13.06
CA TRP A 118 14.98 39.69 13.74
C TRP A 118 15.11 39.50 15.26
N ASN A 119 15.84 38.48 15.70
CA ASN A 119 16.09 38.21 17.13
C ASN A 119 16.85 39.36 17.81
N GLU A 120 17.86 39.93 17.15
CA GLU A 120 18.63 41.04 17.72
C GLU A 120 17.78 42.30 17.86
N LYS A 121 16.96 42.63 16.84
CA LYS A 121 15.96 43.71 16.93
C LYS A 121 14.96 43.48 18.06
N ASN A 122 14.45 42.25 18.19
CA ASN A 122 13.50 41.87 19.24
C ASN A 122 14.10 42.07 20.64
N LYS A 123 15.36 41.66 20.84
CA LYS A 123 16.12 41.84 22.08
C LYS A 123 16.29 43.32 22.45
N ILE A 124 16.58 44.18 21.47
CA ILE A 124 16.72 45.63 21.69
C ILE A 124 15.38 46.23 22.16
N ILE A 125 14.26 45.87 21.52
CA ILE A 125 12.93 46.36 21.89
C ILE A 125 12.57 45.91 23.32
N LEU A 126 12.74 44.62 23.63
CA LEU A 126 12.49 44.11 24.99
C LEU A 126 13.35 44.78 26.06
N LYS A 127 14.61 45.10 25.75
CA LYS A 127 15.50 45.83 26.66
C LYS A 127 15.04 47.27 26.87
N ALA A 128 14.48 47.93 25.85
CA ALA A 128 13.90 49.26 25.97
C ALA A 128 12.66 49.25 26.87
N ILE A 129 11.76 48.27 26.68
CA ILE A 129 10.60 48.04 27.55
C ILE A 129 11.06 47.89 29.01
N GLY A 130 11.97 46.94 29.29
CA GLY A 130 12.45 46.70 30.66
C GLY A 130 13.02 47.96 31.34
N LYS A 131 13.81 48.77 30.61
CA LYS A 131 14.36 50.03 31.13
C LYS A 131 13.30 51.09 31.44
N LYS A 132 12.26 51.22 30.61
CA LYS A 132 11.16 52.17 30.85
C LYS A 132 10.30 51.71 32.03
N THR A 133 10.03 50.40 32.12
CA THR A 133 9.32 49.80 33.26
C THR A 133 10.04 50.04 34.59
N GLU A 134 11.37 49.86 34.65
CA GLU A 134 12.17 50.12 35.87
C GLU A 134 12.08 51.58 36.35
N LYS A 135 11.87 52.52 35.44
CA LYS A 135 11.75 53.96 35.73
C LYS A 135 10.31 54.42 35.99
N GLY A 136 9.32 53.53 35.85
CA GLY A 136 7.90 53.89 35.91
C GLY A 136 7.42 54.74 34.73
N GLU A 137 8.13 54.70 33.59
CA GLU A 137 7.76 55.40 32.35
C GLU A 137 6.79 54.53 31.53
N SER A 138 5.93 55.15 30.71
CA SER A 138 5.03 54.42 29.79
C SER A 138 5.80 53.62 28.74
N THR A 139 5.39 52.36 28.53
CA THR A 139 5.95 51.41 27.58
C THR A 139 5.15 51.28 26.28
N ASP A 140 4.04 52.02 26.15
CA ASP A 140 3.04 51.83 25.08
C ASP A 140 3.65 51.85 23.67
N GLU A 141 4.57 52.78 23.39
CA GLU A 141 5.25 52.89 22.10
C GLU A 141 6.13 51.68 21.77
N GLU A 142 6.85 51.15 22.77
CA GLU A 142 7.76 50.02 22.57
C GLU A 142 6.99 48.69 22.51
N GLU A 143 5.85 48.59 23.20
CA GLU A 143 4.93 47.47 23.08
C GLU A 143 4.28 47.43 21.69
N ALA A 144 3.81 48.57 21.18
CA ALA A 144 3.31 48.67 19.81
C ALA A 144 4.39 48.28 18.77
N ARG A 145 5.63 48.72 19.01
CA ARG A 145 6.78 48.35 18.18
C ARG A 145 7.14 46.86 18.29
N LEU A 146 6.98 46.25 19.46
CA LEU A 146 7.18 44.82 19.67
C LEU A 146 6.15 43.99 18.90
N LEU A 147 4.88 44.40 18.95
CA LEU A 147 3.80 43.75 18.20
C LEU A 147 4.05 43.84 16.68
N ALA A 148 4.35 45.04 16.18
CA ALA A 148 4.66 45.25 14.76
C ALA A 148 5.93 44.50 14.29
N HIS A 149 6.94 44.38 15.16
CA HIS A 149 8.13 43.58 14.87
C HIS A 149 7.82 42.07 14.91
N GLY A 150 6.92 41.64 15.80
CA GLY A 150 6.40 40.28 15.90
C GLY A 150 5.85 39.75 14.58
N GLU A 151 5.06 40.56 13.89
CA GLU A 151 4.47 40.24 12.58
C GLU A 151 5.53 40.06 11.47
N GLN A 152 6.71 40.65 11.62
CA GLN A 152 7.82 40.57 10.66
C GLN A 152 8.73 39.35 10.87
N LYS A 153 8.37 38.44 11.78
CA LYS A 153 9.16 37.23 12.04
C LYS A 153 9.27 36.41 10.76
N PRO A 154 10.50 36.12 10.27
CA PRO A 154 10.65 35.41 9.01
C PRO A 154 10.14 33.96 9.15
N ALA A 155 9.20 33.58 8.29
CA ALA A 155 8.68 32.22 8.21
C ALA A 155 9.78 31.24 7.80
N LYS A 156 9.84 30.10 8.49
CA LYS A 156 10.79 29.04 8.14
C LYS A 156 10.40 28.45 6.78
N PRO A 157 11.34 28.31 5.82
CA PRO A 157 11.05 27.64 4.56
C PRO A 157 10.54 26.22 4.81
N LYS A 158 9.57 25.77 4.00
CA LYS A 158 9.13 24.37 4.01
C LYS A 158 10.02 23.53 3.10
N ARG A 159 10.16 22.26 3.44
CA ARG A 159 10.94 21.29 2.67
C ARG A 159 10.00 20.48 1.78
N PHE A 160 10.33 20.31 0.51
CA PHE A 160 9.67 19.29 -0.32
C PHE A 160 10.16 17.90 0.07
N LYS A 161 9.61 17.34 1.15
CA LYS A 161 9.92 16.00 1.63
C LYS A 161 8.72 15.08 1.42
N ILE A 162 8.71 14.37 0.29
CA ILE A 162 7.62 13.49 -0.11
C ILE A 162 7.93 12.01 0.16
N ILE A 163 9.19 11.60 0.32
CA ILE A 163 9.59 10.22 0.62
C ILE A 163 10.17 10.09 2.03
N TYR A 164 9.73 9.06 2.74
CA TYR A 164 10.21 8.61 4.05
C TYR A 164 10.50 7.11 4.00
N ASP A 165 11.67 6.68 4.48
CA ASP A 165 12.15 5.30 4.40
C ASP A 165 12.56 4.72 5.77
N ASP A 166 13.27 5.51 6.58
CA ASP A 166 13.67 5.19 7.96
C ASP A 166 13.24 6.32 8.92
N SER A 167 11.92 6.45 9.11
CA SER A 167 11.35 7.51 9.95
C SER A 167 10.49 6.93 11.07
N THR A 168 10.58 7.52 12.26
CA THR A 168 9.62 7.22 13.32
C THR A 168 8.25 7.80 12.97
N PRO A 169 7.13 7.24 13.49
CA PRO A 169 5.81 7.79 13.24
C PRO A 169 5.73 9.28 13.60
N GLU A 170 6.36 9.68 14.70
CA GLU A 170 6.35 11.06 15.19
C GLU A 170 7.04 12.02 14.23
N ALA A 171 8.14 11.60 13.60
CA ALA A 171 8.87 12.40 12.62
C ALA A 171 8.14 12.44 11.27
N LEU A 172 7.50 11.34 10.88
CA LEU A 172 6.64 11.27 9.69
C LEU A 172 5.42 12.20 9.82
N PHE A 173 4.63 12.04 10.88
CA PHE A 173 3.43 12.86 11.10
C PHE A 173 3.77 14.33 11.36
N TRP A 174 4.88 14.62 12.04
CA TRP A 174 5.34 16.01 12.15
C TRP A 174 5.73 16.60 10.78
N GLY A 175 6.44 15.85 9.94
CA GLY A 175 6.81 16.30 8.61
C GLY A 175 5.60 16.50 7.69
N LEU A 176 4.58 15.64 7.80
CA LEU A 176 3.30 15.84 7.10
C LEU A 176 2.60 17.15 7.51
N ASN A 177 2.82 17.62 8.73
CA ASN A 177 2.28 18.88 9.24
C ASN A 177 3.14 20.09 8.85
N SER A 178 4.47 19.98 9.04
CA SER A 178 5.38 21.13 8.93
C SER A 178 5.93 21.36 7.54
N ASP A 179 6.06 20.31 6.74
CA ASP A 179 6.81 20.33 5.48
C ASP A 179 5.87 20.20 4.28
N LEU A 180 5.20 19.04 4.15
CA LEU A 180 4.37 18.72 2.98
C LEU A 180 3.21 17.82 3.40
N SER A 181 1.96 18.19 3.10
CA SER A 181 0.75 17.45 3.49
C SER A 181 0.50 16.15 2.70
N THR A 182 1.51 15.66 1.99
CA THR A 182 1.50 14.42 1.22
C THR A 182 2.85 13.73 1.30
N ALA A 183 2.87 12.42 1.55
CA ALA A 183 4.11 11.65 1.61
C ALA A 183 3.92 10.16 1.28
N GLY A 184 5.02 9.48 0.98
CA GLY A 184 5.14 8.03 0.93
C GLY A 184 6.04 7.52 2.04
N LEU A 185 5.58 6.53 2.82
CA LEU A 185 6.41 5.70 3.68
C LEU A 185 6.81 4.43 2.92
N ILE A 186 8.03 4.39 2.39
CA ILE A 186 8.51 3.41 1.42
C ILE A 186 9.67 2.61 2.03
N SER A 187 9.54 1.30 2.15
CA SER A 187 10.58 0.43 2.73
C SER A 187 10.80 -0.83 1.91
N SER A 188 11.98 -0.95 1.29
CA SER A 188 12.35 -2.11 0.45
C SER A 188 12.91 -3.32 1.21
N GLU A 189 13.21 -3.16 2.50
CA GLU A 189 13.63 -4.27 3.38
C GLU A 189 12.50 -4.74 4.30
N GLY A 190 11.53 -3.86 4.60
CA GLY A 190 10.32 -4.12 5.37
C GLY A 190 10.56 -4.46 6.85
N GLY A 191 11.72 -5.02 7.21
CA GLY A 191 12.09 -5.39 8.57
C GLY A 191 12.09 -4.20 9.52
N SER A 192 12.61 -3.04 9.12
CA SER A 192 12.59 -1.83 9.97
C SER A 192 11.16 -1.31 10.22
N VAL A 193 10.25 -1.47 9.26
CA VAL A 193 8.86 -1.01 9.37
C VAL A 193 8.00 -2.02 10.13
N LEU A 194 8.16 -3.31 9.85
CA LEU A 194 7.44 -4.41 10.49
C LEU A 194 7.95 -4.68 11.92
N ASN A 195 9.27 -4.73 12.12
CA ASN A 195 9.88 -5.02 13.42
C ASN A 195 10.18 -3.76 14.24
N GLY A 196 10.16 -2.58 13.63
CA GLY A 196 10.49 -1.31 14.28
C GLY A 196 9.29 -0.48 14.71
N ARG A 197 9.51 0.84 14.84
CA ARG A 197 8.52 1.78 15.41
C ARG A 197 7.53 2.36 14.39
N ALA A 198 7.81 2.26 13.10
CA ALA A 198 7.11 3.01 12.05
C ALA A 198 5.60 2.70 11.95
N LEU A 199 5.14 1.48 12.29
CA LEU A 199 3.72 1.11 12.31
C LEU A 199 3.15 0.90 13.73
N ASN A 200 3.78 1.44 14.77
CA ASN A 200 3.30 1.19 16.14
C ASN A 200 2.03 1.95 16.52
N ASP A 201 1.65 2.97 15.76
CA ASP A 201 0.45 3.79 15.99
C ASP A 201 -0.65 3.48 14.95
N LEU A 202 -1.14 2.24 15.00
CA LEU A 202 -2.14 1.68 14.07
C LEU A 202 -3.36 2.60 13.86
N PRO A 203 -3.94 3.24 14.90
CA PRO A 203 -5.06 4.16 14.73
C PRO A 203 -4.76 5.34 13.80
N LYS A 204 -3.56 5.94 13.87
CA LYS A 204 -3.18 7.05 12.99
C LYS A 204 -3.05 6.62 11.53
N PHE A 205 -2.51 5.43 11.28
CA PHE A 205 -2.45 4.88 9.92
C PHE A 205 -3.86 4.58 9.36
N ASN A 206 -4.77 4.09 10.21
CA ASN A 206 -6.15 3.89 9.82
C ASN A 206 -6.85 5.21 9.48
N ALA A 207 -6.65 6.25 10.30
CA ALA A 207 -7.22 7.59 10.11
C ALA A 207 -6.70 8.24 8.82
N ILE A 208 -5.38 8.27 8.61
CA ILE A 208 -4.80 8.88 7.41
C ILE A 208 -5.18 8.13 6.12
N TRP A 209 -5.37 6.81 6.19
CA TRP A 209 -5.89 6.04 5.06
C TRP A 209 -7.33 6.46 4.71
N SER A 210 -8.19 6.65 5.71
CA SER A 210 -9.56 7.15 5.52
C SER A 210 -9.60 8.61 5.05
N GLY A 211 -8.53 9.37 5.32
CA GLY A 211 -8.47 10.82 5.09
C GLY A 211 -8.95 11.65 6.28
N ASP A 212 -9.11 11.02 7.45
CA ASP A 212 -9.54 11.67 8.69
C ASP A 212 -8.43 12.58 9.24
N SER A 213 -8.80 13.63 9.98
CA SER A 213 -7.82 14.47 10.67
C SER A 213 -7.18 13.73 11.84
N ILE A 214 -5.93 14.06 12.14
CA ILE A 214 -5.17 13.45 13.24
C ILE A 214 -4.65 14.54 14.17
N THR A 215 -5.16 14.57 15.40
CA THR A 215 -4.64 15.45 16.44
C THR A 215 -3.50 14.77 17.19
N VAL A 216 -2.40 15.50 17.39
CA VAL A 216 -1.24 15.05 18.15
C VAL A 216 -0.98 16.04 19.28
N ASP A 217 -1.46 15.69 20.47
CA ASP A 217 -1.22 16.48 21.68
C ASP A 217 0.13 16.11 22.32
N ARG A 218 0.92 17.13 22.65
CA ARG A 218 2.24 16.98 23.27
C ARG A 218 2.35 17.89 24.49
N LYS A 219 2.91 17.36 25.58
CA LYS A 219 3.14 18.10 26.83
C LYS A 219 4.37 19.00 26.76
N THR A 220 5.41 18.59 26.04
CA THR A 220 6.74 19.22 26.02
C THR A 220 7.08 19.91 24.70
N ALA A 221 6.19 19.83 23.71
CA ALA A 221 6.36 20.41 22.39
C ALA A 221 4.99 20.91 21.89
N ASP A 222 4.99 21.66 20.79
CA ASP A 222 3.75 22.15 20.19
C ASP A 222 2.85 20.98 19.78
N SER A 223 1.58 21.07 20.18
CA SER A 223 0.52 20.19 19.69
C SER A 223 0.10 20.63 18.29
N TYR A 224 -0.29 19.68 17.44
CA TYR A 224 -0.64 19.97 16.06
C TYR A 224 -1.76 19.07 15.56
N GLU A 225 -2.46 19.53 14.53
CA GLU A 225 -3.49 18.76 13.85
C GLU A 225 -3.10 18.56 12.39
N LEU A 226 -3.07 17.30 11.96
CA LEU A 226 -2.93 16.93 10.57
C LEU A 226 -4.30 16.96 9.91
N ILE A 227 -4.54 18.01 9.13
CA ILE A 227 -5.77 18.16 8.37
C ILE A 227 -5.47 17.81 6.91
N ASN A 228 -6.30 16.94 6.33
CA ASN A 228 -6.27 16.65 4.90
C ASN A 228 -4.91 16.14 4.38
N ALA A 229 -4.16 15.45 5.24
CA ALA A 229 -2.88 14.83 4.92
C ALA A 229 -3.08 13.54 4.11
N ARG A 230 -2.06 13.15 3.34
CA ARG A 230 -2.10 11.96 2.47
C ARG A 230 -0.85 11.13 2.65
N LEU A 231 -1.02 9.83 2.85
CA LEU A 231 0.09 8.91 3.09
C LEU A 231 -0.10 7.62 2.31
N THR A 232 0.81 7.39 1.36
CA THR A 232 1.00 6.10 0.73
C THR A 232 1.96 5.29 1.59
N VAL A 233 1.67 4.01 1.82
CA VAL A 233 2.60 3.12 2.54
C VAL A 233 2.96 1.98 1.61
N SER A 234 4.25 1.71 1.42
CA SER A 234 4.74 0.61 0.59
C SER A 234 5.82 -0.15 1.34
N ILE A 235 5.54 -1.40 1.68
CA ILE A 235 6.42 -2.26 2.47
C ILE A 235 6.76 -3.48 1.62
N MET A 236 8.04 -3.66 1.32
CA MET A 236 8.54 -4.87 0.68
C MET A 236 9.28 -5.68 1.73
N ALA A 237 8.65 -6.74 2.22
CA ALA A 237 9.16 -7.57 3.29
C ALA A 237 9.76 -8.88 2.78
N GLN A 238 10.76 -9.39 3.51
CA GLN A 238 11.14 -10.79 3.39
C GLN A 238 10.09 -11.68 4.05
N LYS A 239 9.91 -12.90 3.50
CA LYS A 239 8.96 -13.89 4.05
C LYS A 239 9.22 -14.17 5.54
N SER A 240 10.47 -14.40 5.91
CA SER A 240 10.86 -14.66 7.31
C SER A 240 10.52 -13.50 8.26
N ALA A 241 10.81 -12.26 7.85
CA ALA A 241 10.49 -11.07 8.64
C ALA A 241 8.98 -10.88 8.80
N PHE A 242 8.20 -11.15 7.76
CA PHE A 242 6.74 -11.11 7.82
C PHE A 242 6.18 -12.20 8.75
N GLU A 243 6.66 -13.44 8.64
CA GLU A 243 6.23 -14.55 9.50
C GLU A 243 6.56 -14.29 10.97
N GLU A 244 7.72 -13.70 11.26
CA GLU A 244 8.09 -13.27 12.61
C GLU A 244 7.14 -12.19 13.13
N TYR A 245 6.83 -11.18 12.32
CA TYR A 245 5.88 -10.14 12.67
C TYR A 245 4.49 -10.71 12.97
N VAL A 246 3.96 -11.58 12.10
CA VAL A 246 2.64 -12.21 12.31
C VAL A 246 2.63 -13.04 13.60
N ARG A 247 3.71 -13.77 13.90
CA ARG A 247 3.82 -14.53 15.15
C ARG A 247 3.79 -13.64 16.40
N ARG A 248 4.38 -12.45 16.34
CA ARG A 248 4.47 -11.52 17.48
C ARG A 248 3.24 -10.64 17.64
N CYS A 249 2.66 -10.17 16.53
CA CYS A 249 1.72 -9.05 16.49
C CYS A 249 0.42 -9.38 15.73
N GLY A 250 0.26 -10.59 15.20
CA GLY A 250 -0.82 -10.95 14.26
C GLY A 250 -2.23 -10.68 14.78
N GLU A 251 -2.55 -11.11 16.00
CA GLU A 251 -3.89 -10.88 16.59
C GLU A 251 -4.18 -9.40 16.80
N LYS A 252 -3.21 -8.65 17.34
CA LYS A 252 -3.33 -7.20 17.59
C LYS A 252 -3.50 -6.42 16.29
N ALA A 253 -2.72 -6.78 15.26
CA ALA A 253 -2.73 -6.07 13.99
C ALA A 253 -3.93 -6.45 13.11
N ARG A 254 -4.49 -7.65 13.29
CA ARG A 254 -5.80 -8.01 12.73
C ARG A 254 -6.92 -7.24 13.43
N GLY A 255 -6.93 -7.24 14.77
CA GLY A 255 -7.96 -6.54 15.56
C GLY A 255 -7.97 -5.01 15.35
N SER A 256 -6.88 -4.41 14.90
CA SER A 256 -6.83 -2.98 14.58
C SER A 256 -7.43 -2.62 13.21
N GLY A 257 -7.63 -3.61 12.33
CA GLY A 257 -8.08 -3.41 10.95
C GLY A 257 -7.04 -2.74 10.03
N LEU A 258 -5.77 -2.57 10.45
CA LEU A 258 -4.75 -1.97 9.60
C LEU A 258 -4.50 -2.83 8.35
N TRP A 259 -4.28 -4.12 8.53
CA TRP A 259 -3.92 -5.01 7.42
C TRP A 259 -5.03 -5.15 6.38
N ALA A 260 -6.31 -5.06 6.79
CA ALA A 260 -7.45 -5.03 5.88
C ALA A 260 -7.40 -3.87 4.85
N ARG A 261 -6.61 -2.82 5.10
CA ARG A 261 -6.42 -1.69 4.17
C ARG A 261 -5.30 -1.92 3.16
N PHE A 262 -4.44 -2.92 3.37
CA PHE A 262 -3.32 -3.20 2.50
C PHE A 262 -3.76 -4.02 1.28
N LEU A 263 -3.26 -3.62 0.11
CA LEU A 263 -3.12 -4.50 -1.03
C LEU A 263 -1.88 -5.36 -0.79
N VAL A 264 -2.03 -6.67 -0.89
CA VAL A 264 -0.99 -7.65 -0.54
C VAL A 264 -0.63 -8.47 -1.75
N CYS A 265 0.67 -8.68 -1.97
CA CYS A 265 1.15 -9.67 -2.93
C CYS A 265 2.25 -10.56 -2.34
N HIS A 266 2.19 -11.85 -2.67
CA HIS A 266 3.25 -12.83 -2.41
C HIS A 266 3.49 -13.65 -3.68
N PRO A 267 4.19 -13.05 -4.67
CA PRO A 267 4.40 -13.67 -5.96
C PRO A 267 5.32 -14.89 -5.87
N GLU A 268 5.16 -15.82 -6.81
CA GLU A 268 6.12 -16.89 -7.03
C GLU A 268 7.49 -16.33 -7.38
N SER A 269 8.54 -16.98 -6.88
CA SER A 269 9.92 -16.58 -7.11
C SER A 269 10.31 -16.80 -8.56
N THR A 270 10.97 -15.81 -9.16
CA THR A 270 11.61 -15.99 -10.47
C THR A 270 13.03 -16.56 -10.35
N GLN A 271 13.55 -16.80 -9.15
CA GLN A 271 14.89 -17.38 -8.98
C GLN A 271 14.99 -18.77 -9.61
N GLY A 272 16.12 -19.05 -10.25
CA GLY A 272 16.33 -20.30 -10.98
C GLY A 272 15.74 -20.33 -12.39
N SER A 273 14.89 -19.36 -12.77
CA SER A 273 14.29 -19.28 -14.12
C SER A 273 14.66 -18.00 -14.91
N ARG A 274 15.56 -17.18 -14.37
CA ARG A 274 15.99 -15.88 -14.94
C ARG A 274 17.03 -16.02 -16.06
N PHE A 275 16.72 -16.78 -17.10
CA PHE A 275 17.64 -16.91 -18.24
C PHE A 275 17.64 -15.63 -19.08
N ILE A 276 18.82 -15.09 -19.38
CA ILE A 276 18.95 -13.93 -20.27
C ILE A 276 18.62 -14.39 -21.68
N LYS A 277 17.52 -13.88 -22.24
CA LYS A 277 17.05 -14.24 -23.59
C LYS A 277 17.49 -13.25 -24.66
N ASN A 278 17.75 -11.99 -24.29
CA ASN A 278 18.02 -10.89 -25.20
C ASN A 278 19.34 -10.19 -24.86
N GLY A 279 20.16 -9.89 -25.88
CA GLY A 279 21.46 -9.20 -25.71
C GLY A 279 21.39 -7.66 -25.72
N VAL A 280 20.27 -7.08 -26.19
CA VAL A 280 20.03 -5.63 -26.20
C VAL A 280 18.76 -5.34 -25.40
N LEU A 281 18.87 -4.49 -24.39
CA LEU A 281 17.75 -4.07 -23.55
C LEU A 281 17.31 -2.66 -23.95
N SER A 282 16.00 -2.44 -24.07
CA SER A 282 15.41 -1.10 -24.24
C SER A 282 14.82 -0.63 -22.92
N TRP A 283 14.91 0.68 -22.66
CA TRP A 283 14.31 1.37 -21.51
C TRP A 283 13.38 2.51 -21.93
N LYS A 284 12.83 2.41 -23.15
CA LYS A 284 11.99 3.44 -23.74
C LYS A 284 10.75 3.71 -22.88
N TYR A 285 10.07 2.65 -22.43
CA TYR A 285 8.82 2.81 -21.68
C TYR A 285 9.08 3.27 -20.24
N LYS A 286 10.22 2.88 -19.63
CA LYS A 286 10.72 3.48 -18.39
C LYS A 286 10.87 4.99 -18.54
N GLU A 287 11.55 5.45 -19.59
CA GLU A 287 11.80 6.88 -19.81
C GLU A 287 10.49 7.67 -20.01
N GLU A 288 9.57 7.14 -20.82
CA GLU A 288 8.24 7.73 -21.03
C GLU A 288 7.42 7.77 -19.73
N PHE A 289 7.44 6.68 -18.96
CA PHE A 289 6.78 6.59 -17.65
C PHE A 289 7.35 7.64 -16.68
N GLN A 290 8.67 7.72 -16.56
CA GLN A 290 9.36 8.65 -15.67
C GLN A 290 9.12 10.11 -16.07
N LYS A 291 9.09 10.41 -17.37
CA LYS A 291 8.77 11.76 -17.86
C LYS A 291 7.35 12.18 -17.46
N ARG A 292 6.37 11.28 -17.62
CA ARG A 292 4.98 11.55 -17.21
C ARG A 292 4.89 11.70 -15.69
N LEU A 293 5.49 10.78 -14.94
CA LEU A 293 5.50 10.80 -13.48
C LEU A 293 6.16 12.08 -12.92
N ALA A 294 7.30 12.50 -13.49
CA ALA A 294 7.99 13.73 -13.12
C ALA A 294 7.12 14.98 -13.33
N THR A 295 6.28 14.99 -14.36
CA THR A 295 5.34 16.09 -14.62
C THR A 295 4.30 16.16 -13.51
N VAL A 296 3.67 15.03 -13.20
CA VAL A 296 2.64 14.92 -12.17
C VAL A 296 3.20 15.23 -10.77
N VAL A 297 4.32 14.63 -10.37
CA VAL A 297 4.83 14.82 -9.01
C VAL A 297 5.23 16.28 -8.72
N ARG A 298 5.70 17.02 -9.74
CA ARG A 298 6.03 18.45 -9.61
C ARG A 298 4.81 19.31 -9.28
N GLU A 299 3.60 18.91 -9.65
CA GLU A 299 2.40 19.66 -9.29
C GLU A 299 2.20 19.72 -7.77
N ASN A 300 2.75 18.76 -7.01
CA ASN A 300 2.71 18.79 -5.54
C ASN A 300 3.54 19.94 -4.93
N LEU A 301 4.41 20.61 -5.70
CA LEU A 301 5.16 21.78 -5.21
C LEU A 301 4.22 22.91 -4.75
N ARG A 302 3.01 23.00 -5.33
CA ARG A 302 1.98 23.95 -4.91
C ARG A 302 1.60 23.82 -3.42
N LEU A 303 1.77 22.63 -2.84
CA LEU A 303 1.43 22.35 -1.44
C LEU A 303 2.45 22.96 -0.46
N LEU A 304 3.63 23.39 -0.93
CA LEU A 304 4.57 24.14 -0.12
C LEU A 304 4.03 25.54 0.19
N ASP A 305 3.41 26.16 -0.80
CA ASP A 305 2.82 27.50 -0.68
C ASP A 305 1.47 27.44 0.03
N ASP A 306 0.60 26.52 -0.39
CA ASP A 306 -0.74 26.35 0.17
C ASP A 306 -1.01 24.88 0.54
N ALA A 307 -0.86 24.57 1.83
CA ALA A 307 -1.15 23.24 2.35
C ALA A 307 -2.64 22.88 2.30
N SER A 308 -3.52 23.87 2.12
CA SER A 308 -4.97 23.72 1.99
C SER A 308 -5.45 23.62 0.55
N ALA A 309 -4.53 23.65 -0.43
CA ALA A 309 -4.88 23.59 -1.84
C ALA A 309 -5.81 22.40 -2.14
N SER A 310 -6.95 22.68 -2.74
CA SER A 310 -7.97 21.68 -3.01
C SER A 310 -7.47 20.62 -3.99
N ARG A 311 -7.80 19.36 -3.71
CA ARG A 311 -7.60 18.24 -4.63
C ARG A 311 -8.74 18.18 -5.64
N LYS A 312 -8.42 17.73 -6.84
CA LYS A 312 -9.45 17.40 -7.84
C LYS A 312 -10.14 16.10 -7.41
N VAL A 313 -11.45 16.04 -7.53
CA VAL A 313 -12.23 14.84 -7.18
C VAL A 313 -12.57 14.10 -8.46
N LEU A 314 -12.01 12.90 -8.63
CA LEU A 314 -12.30 12.02 -9.76
C LEU A 314 -13.65 11.34 -9.56
N GLU A 315 -14.44 11.31 -10.62
CA GLU A 315 -15.73 10.64 -10.67
C GLU A 315 -15.68 9.49 -11.68
N PHE A 316 -16.70 8.64 -11.66
CA PHE A 316 -16.81 7.48 -12.53
C PHE A 316 -17.71 7.82 -13.72
N SER A 317 -17.31 7.35 -14.91
CA SER A 317 -18.24 7.31 -16.04
C SER A 317 -19.47 6.49 -15.67
N ARG A 318 -20.61 6.73 -16.33
CA ARG A 318 -21.87 6.03 -16.03
C ARG A 318 -21.71 4.50 -16.02
N GLU A 319 -20.99 3.96 -17.01
CA GLU A 319 -20.76 2.53 -17.14
C GLU A 319 -19.80 2.00 -16.06
N ALA A 320 -18.81 2.78 -15.65
CA ALA A 320 -17.91 2.42 -14.56
C ALA A 320 -18.63 2.50 -13.20
N ALA A 321 -19.48 3.49 -12.98
CA ALA A 321 -20.28 3.61 -11.77
C ALA A 321 -21.19 2.39 -11.58
N GLN A 322 -21.84 1.94 -12.65
CA GLN A 322 -22.66 0.73 -12.62
C GLN A 322 -21.82 -0.52 -12.31
N LEU A 323 -20.65 -0.67 -12.94
CA LEU A 323 -19.74 -1.78 -12.69
C LEU A 323 -19.24 -1.79 -11.23
N TRP A 324 -18.95 -0.62 -10.66
CA TRP A 324 -18.52 -0.50 -9.27
C TRP A 324 -19.65 -0.91 -8.31
N LEU A 325 -20.89 -0.51 -8.58
CA LEU A 325 -22.06 -0.93 -7.79
C LEU A 325 -22.26 -2.45 -7.84
N ASP A 326 -22.12 -3.05 -9.02
CA ASP A 326 -22.22 -4.51 -9.16
C ASP A 326 -21.09 -5.22 -8.40
N ALA A 327 -19.85 -4.73 -8.49
CA ALA A 327 -18.71 -5.26 -7.73
C ALA A 327 -18.90 -5.11 -6.21
N PHE A 328 -19.35 -3.95 -5.74
CA PHE A 328 -19.62 -3.68 -4.33
C PHE A 328 -20.66 -4.65 -3.76
N ASN A 329 -21.80 -4.79 -4.45
CA ASN A 329 -22.87 -5.69 -4.00
C ASN A 329 -22.44 -7.17 -4.05
N GLU A 330 -21.62 -7.55 -5.04
CA GLU A 330 -21.06 -8.90 -5.07
C GLU A 330 -20.13 -9.13 -3.88
N ILE A 331 -19.19 -8.21 -3.58
CA ILE A 331 -18.31 -8.30 -2.41
C ILE A 331 -19.13 -8.47 -1.12
N GLU A 332 -20.15 -7.62 -0.92
CA GLU A 332 -21.01 -7.66 0.27
C GLU A 332 -21.73 -9.01 0.40
N SER A 333 -22.30 -9.52 -0.71
CA SER A 333 -22.99 -10.82 -0.73
C SER A 333 -22.07 -11.99 -0.39
N LYS A 334 -20.75 -11.82 -0.57
CA LYS A 334 -19.73 -12.85 -0.35
C LYS A 334 -19.14 -12.86 1.07
N ILE A 335 -19.60 -11.99 1.97
CA ILE A 335 -19.18 -11.96 3.39
C ILE A 335 -19.85 -13.07 4.22
N VAL A 336 -21.00 -13.58 3.78
CA VAL A 336 -21.78 -14.58 4.53
C VAL A 336 -21.04 -15.92 4.69
N ALA A 337 -21.52 -16.74 5.64
CA ALA A 337 -20.94 -18.04 5.93
C ALA A 337 -20.75 -18.91 4.67
N HIS A 338 -19.60 -19.57 4.57
CA HIS A 338 -19.19 -20.43 3.46
C HIS A 338 -18.99 -19.74 2.10
N GLU A 339 -19.04 -18.42 2.02
CA GLU A 339 -18.67 -17.66 0.83
C GLU A 339 -17.22 -17.16 0.88
N ARG A 340 -16.77 -16.49 -0.20
CA ARG A 340 -15.37 -16.07 -0.40
C ARG A 340 -14.78 -15.27 0.76
N PHE A 341 -15.56 -14.41 1.39
CA PHE A 341 -15.12 -13.51 2.45
C PHE A 341 -15.68 -13.89 3.83
N ASP A 342 -16.06 -15.16 4.03
CA ASP A 342 -16.45 -15.68 5.33
C ASP A 342 -15.34 -15.47 6.38
N GLY A 343 -15.66 -14.73 7.45
CA GLY A 343 -14.70 -14.33 8.49
C GLY A 343 -13.73 -13.20 8.09
N LEU A 344 -13.98 -12.55 6.96
CA LEU A 344 -13.19 -11.45 6.37
C LEU A 344 -14.02 -10.19 6.07
N GLY A 345 -15.11 -9.95 6.81
CA GLY A 345 -15.97 -8.79 6.57
C GLY A 345 -15.23 -7.44 6.67
N ASP A 346 -14.24 -7.34 7.55
CA ASP A 346 -13.37 -6.16 7.67
C ASP A 346 -12.58 -5.91 6.39
N HIS A 347 -11.89 -6.92 5.85
CA HIS A 347 -11.15 -6.85 4.60
C HIS A 347 -12.05 -6.60 3.39
N ALA A 348 -13.15 -7.32 3.27
CA ALA A 348 -14.12 -7.16 2.18
C ALA A 348 -14.65 -5.72 2.10
N SER A 349 -14.97 -5.12 3.26
CA SER A 349 -15.44 -3.73 3.31
C SER A 349 -14.42 -2.71 2.78
N LYS A 350 -13.10 -2.99 2.91
CA LYS A 350 -12.01 -2.12 2.42
C LYS A 350 -11.60 -2.43 0.99
N LEU A 351 -11.90 -3.63 0.50
CA LEU A 351 -11.60 -4.02 -0.88
C LEU A 351 -12.26 -3.09 -1.90
N ALA A 352 -13.52 -2.72 -1.71
CA ALA A 352 -14.24 -1.80 -2.60
C ALA A 352 -13.62 -0.39 -2.63
N ASP A 353 -13.10 0.08 -1.49
CA ASP A 353 -12.37 1.35 -1.40
C ASP A 353 -11.04 1.26 -2.15
N ASN A 354 -10.28 0.18 -1.95
CA ASN A 354 -9.02 -0.04 -2.65
C ASN A 354 -9.22 -0.14 -4.18
N ILE A 355 -10.31 -0.77 -4.65
CA ILE A 355 -10.68 -0.79 -6.07
C ILE A 355 -10.85 0.62 -6.62
N ALA A 356 -11.59 1.49 -5.93
CA ALA A 356 -11.79 2.88 -6.36
C ALA A 356 -10.47 3.67 -6.41
N ARG A 357 -9.61 3.48 -5.40
CA ARG A 357 -8.29 4.14 -5.31
C ARG A 357 -7.37 3.72 -6.45
N VAL A 358 -7.22 2.43 -6.68
CA VAL A 358 -6.39 1.90 -7.78
C VAL A 358 -6.93 2.34 -9.13
N ALA A 359 -8.24 2.30 -9.34
CA ALA A 359 -8.86 2.78 -10.57
C ALA A 359 -8.53 4.25 -10.83
N ALA A 360 -8.66 5.12 -9.83
CA ALA A 360 -8.33 6.54 -9.94
C ALA A 360 -6.84 6.77 -10.29
N LEU A 361 -5.93 6.08 -9.60
CA LEU A 361 -4.49 6.21 -9.85
C LEU A 361 -4.10 5.82 -11.28
N LEU A 362 -4.60 4.67 -11.74
CA LEU A 362 -4.34 4.19 -13.10
C LEU A 362 -4.99 5.09 -14.15
N HIS A 363 -6.23 5.52 -13.91
CA HIS A 363 -6.97 6.36 -14.86
C HIS A 363 -6.28 7.71 -15.06
N VAL A 364 -5.92 8.39 -13.97
CA VAL A 364 -5.25 9.69 -14.07
C VAL A 364 -3.90 9.56 -14.78
N PHE A 365 -3.15 8.49 -14.49
CA PHE A 365 -1.88 8.28 -15.15
C PHE A 365 -2.00 7.95 -16.65
N GLU A 366 -3.00 7.18 -17.06
CA GLU A 366 -3.16 6.74 -18.44
C GLU A 366 -3.96 7.72 -19.31
N GLU A 367 -5.08 8.20 -18.79
CA GLU A 367 -6.16 8.89 -19.51
C GLU A 367 -6.36 10.36 -19.04
N GLY A 368 -5.65 10.80 -17.99
CA GLY A 368 -5.75 12.15 -17.44
C GLY A 368 -6.89 12.34 -16.44
N ASP A 369 -7.23 13.59 -16.13
CA ASP A 369 -8.21 13.97 -15.10
C ASP A 369 -9.68 13.90 -15.56
N THR A 370 -9.99 12.93 -16.42
CA THR A 370 -11.34 12.63 -16.92
C THR A 370 -12.08 11.63 -16.02
N GLU A 371 -13.35 11.37 -16.31
CA GLU A 371 -14.14 10.34 -15.61
C GLU A 371 -13.51 8.95 -15.74
N ILE A 372 -13.42 8.21 -14.63
CA ILE A 372 -12.84 6.86 -14.59
C ILE A 372 -13.59 5.95 -15.57
N SER A 373 -12.84 5.37 -16.50
CA SER A 373 -13.40 4.52 -17.56
C SER A 373 -13.78 3.14 -17.01
N ARG A 374 -14.78 2.50 -17.65
CA ARG A 374 -15.17 1.13 -17.30
C ARG A 374 -13.99 0.15 -17.44
N ALA A 375 -13.11 0.36 -18.44
CA ALA A 375 -11.95 -0.48 -18.67
C ALA A 375 -10.93 -0.38 -17.52
N THR A 376 -10.67 0.84 -17.05
CA THR A 376 -9.75 1.07 -15.92
C THR A 376 -10.29 0.45 -14.63
N LEU A 377 -11.58 0.63 -14.36
CA LEU A 377 -12.22 0.02 -13.20
C LEU A 377 -12.23 -1.52 -13.27
N ALA A 378 -12.48 -2.11 -14.44
CA ALA A 378 -12.46 -3.56 -14.60
C ALA A 378 -11.07 -4.15 -14.23
N PHE A 379 -10.00 -3.54 -14.71
CA PHE A 379 -8.64 -3.95 -14.34
C PHE A 379 -8.39 -3.78 -12.83
N ALA A 380 -8.85 -2.67 -12.23
CA ALA A 380 -8.70 -2.45 -10.79
C ALA A 380 -9.47 -3.48 -9.95
N ILE A 381 -10.66 -3.90 -10.39
CA ILE A 381 -11.42 -4.99 -9.77
C ILE A 381 -10.60 -6.27 -9.81
N ASP A 382 -10.09 -6.66 -10.98
CA ASP A 382 -9.31 -7.89 -11.14
C ASP A 382 -8.05 -7.86 -10.26
N PHE A 383 -7.30 -6.75 -10.28
CA PHE A 383 -6.06 -6.57 -9.53
C PHE A 383 -6.26 -6.57 -8.02
N CYS A 384 -7.20 -5.78 -7.49
CA CYS A 384 -7.45 -5.73 -6.05
C CYS A 384 -8.04 -7.05 -5.56
N THR A 385 -8.87 -7.72 -6.36
CA THR A 385 -9.42 -9.03 -6.03
C THR A 385 -8.35 -10.12 -6.03
N TRP A 386 -7.38 -10.06 -6.95
CA TRP A 386 -6.20 -10.93 -6.92
C TRP A 386 -5.36 -10.69 -5.65
N CYS A 387 -5.13 -9.43 -5.27
CA CYS A 387 -4.45 -9.09 -4.02
C CYS A 387 -5.21 -9.61 -2.78
N SER A 388 -6.54 -9.64 -2.84
CA SER A 388 -7.39 -10.17 -1.78
C SER A 388 -7.18 -11.68 -1.54
N ASP A 389 -6.85 -12.43 -2.58
CA ASP A 389 -6.58 -13.87 -2.44
C ASP A 389 -5.21 -14.12 -1.77
N ASP A 390 -4.22 -13.28 -2.05
CA ASP A 390 -2.95 -13.27 -1.32
C ASP A 390 -3.16 -12.88 0.15
N PHE A 391 -3.98 -11.85 0.41
CA PHE A 391 -4.35 -11.45 1.77
C PHE A 391 -4.97 -12.64 2.53
N TYR A 392 -5.95 -13.34 1.94
CA TYR A 392 -6.55 -14.52 2.56
C TYR A 392 -5.51 -15.58 2.87
N ARG A 393 -4.65 -15.94 1.90
CA ARG A 393 -3.63 -16.99 2.08
C ARG A 393 -2.61 -16.67 3.17
N LEU A 394 -2.29 -15.40 3.39
CA LEU A 394 -1.24 -14.97 4.31
C LEU A 394 -1.74 -14.67 5.72
N PHE A 395 -2.92 -14.06 5.84
CA PHE A 395 -3.44 -13.54 7.12
C PHE A 395 -4.54 -14.39 7.73
N MET A 396 -5.17 -15.28 6.96
CA MET A 396 -6.14 -16.21 7.55
C MET A 396 -5.42 -17.45 8.06
N PRO A 397 -5.77 -17.92 9.28
CA PRO A 397 -5.33 -19.22 9.71
C PRO A 397 -5.81 -20.23 8.67
N GLN A 398 -4.90 -21.07 8.19
CA GLN A 398 -5.30 -22.16 7.30
C GLN A 398 -6.41 -22.95 8.00
N ARG A 399 -7.55 -23.07 7.32
CA ARG A 399 -8.64 -23.92 7.80
C ARG A 399 -8.08 -25.31 8.06
N GLN A 400 -8.54 -25.96 9.13
CA GLN A 400 -7.96 -27.24 9.55
C GLN A 400 -8.00 -28.25 8.41
N GLU A 401 -9.06 -28.23 7.59
CA GLU A 401 -9.26 -29.10 6.44
C GLU A 401 -8.21 -28.89 5.34
N ILE A 402 -7.74 -27.64 5.14
CA ILE A 402 -6.69 -27.30 4.16
C ILE A 402 -5.31 -27.70 4.68
N SER A 403 -5.02 -27.42 5.95
CA SER A 403 -3.77 -27.86 6.58
C SER A 403 -3.66 -29.39 6.57
N ASP A 404 -4.78 -30.06 6.82
CA ASP A 404 -4.92 -31.50 6.75
C ASP A 404 -4.74 -32.02 5.32
N ALA A 405 -5.27 -31.32 4.31
CA ALA A 405 -5.10 -31.66 2.90
C ALA A 405 -3.64 -31.55 2.44
N ILE A 406 -2.92 -30.51 2.87
CA ILE A 406 -1.49 -30.34 2.56
C ILE A 406 -0.67 -31.46 3.20
N GLU A 407 -0.85 -31.71 4.51
CA GLU A 407 -0.16 -32.80 5.21
C GLU A 407 -0.45 -34.16 4.57
N LEU A 408 -1.71 -34.37 4.16
CA LEU A 408 -2.11 -35.56 3.43
C LEU A 408 -1.41 -35.67 2.08
N ASP A 409 -1.41 -34.60 1.29
CA ASP A 409 -0.84 -34.62 -0.05
C ASP A 409 0.68 -34.81 -0.04
N GLU A 410 1.41 -34.20 0.89
CA GLU A 410 2.84 -34.47 1.11
C GLU A 410 3.10 -35.94 1.47
N TRP A 411 2.18 -36.55 2.24
CA TRP A 411 2.25 -37.96 2.55
C TRP A 411 1.95 -38.84 1.32
N LEU A 412 0.93 -38.50 0.52
CA LEU A 412 0.58 -39.20 -0.72
C LEU A 412 1.68 -39.07 -1.78
N GLN A 413 2.36 -37.93 -1.84
CA GLN A 413 3.46 -37.65 -2.77
C GLN A 413 4.59 -38.70 -2.66
N LYS A 414 4.89 -39.16 -1.43
CA LYS A 414 5.89 -40.22 -1.18
C LYS A 414 5.52 -41.56 -1.81
N PHE A 415 4.24 -41.79 -2.08
CA PHE A 415 3.75 -42.98 -2.78
C PHE A 415 3.69 -42.77 -4.29
N ARG A 416 3.31 -41.56 -4.75
CA ARG A 416 3.42 -41.16 -6.17
C ARG A 416 4.84 -41.34 -6.68
N GLU A 417 5.84 -40.90 -5.92
CA GLU A 417 7.26 -41.05 -6.24
C GLU A 417 7.72 -42.51 -6.31
N LYS A 418 7.01 -43.42 -5.64
CA LYS A 418 7.25 -44.87 -5.67
C LYS A 418 6.43 -45.59 -6.74
N GLY A 419 5.72 -44.85 -7.60
CA GLY A 419 4.92 -45.39 -8.70
C GLY A 419 3.55 -45.92 -8.31
N ALA A 420 3.05 -45.66 -7.10
CA ALA A 420 1.69 -46.01 -6.75
C ALA A 420 0.70 -45.10 -7.49
N THR A 421 -0.30 -45.69 -8.14
CA THR A 421 -1.29 -44.98 -8.96
C THR A 421 -2.62 -44.76 -8.26
N TRP A 422 -2.84 -45.43 -7.13
CA TRP A 422 -4.05 -45.31 -6.34
C TRP A 422 -3.88 -45.75 -4.90
N MET A 423 -4.82 -45.35 -4.05
CA MET A 423 -4.88 -45.79 -2.65
C MET A 423 -6.31 -45.88 -2.14
N SER A 424 -6.58 -46.86 -1.28
CA SER A 424 -7.90 -46.92 -0.61
C SER A 424 -8.01 -45.88 0.51
N ALA A 425 -9.18 -45.25 0.64
CA ALA A 425 -9.43 -44.28 1.70
C ALA A 425 -9.26 -44.88 3.10
N ASN A 426 -9.54 -46.17 3.27
CA ASN A 426 -9.31 -46.88 4.53
C ASN A 426 -7.82 -47.04 4.85
N TYR A 427 -6.98 -47.32 3.86
CA TYR A 427 -5.53 -47.41 4.07
C TYR A 427 -4.97 -46.05 4.50
N ILE A 428 -5.40 -44.97 3.84
CA ILE A 428 -5.04 -43.60 4.24
C ILE A 428 -5.46 -43.33 5.68
N ARG A 429 -6.67 -43.71 6.06
CA ARG A 429 -7.17 -43.53 7.44
C ARG A 429 -6.36 -44.31 8.49
N GLN A 430 -5.81 -45.48 8.12
CA GLN A 430 -5.06 -46.33 9.05
C GLN A 430 -3.58 -45.95 9.15
N HIS A 431 -2.96 -45.64 8.01
CA HIS A 431 -1.51 -45.48 7.87
C HIS A 431 -1.06 -44.06 7.54
N GLY A 432 -2.00 -43.19 7.17
CA GLY A 432 -1.75 -41.79 6.92
C GLY A 432 -1.40 -41.00 8.18
N PRO A 433 -1.23 -39.68 8.04
CA PRO A 433 -0.85 -38.80 9.14
C PRO A 433 -1.76 -38.94 10.36
N TYR A 434 -1.19 -38.92 11.57
CA TYR A 434 -1.89 -39.25 12.82
C TYR A 434 -3.17 -38.42 13.03
N ARG A 435 -3.10 -37.12 12.69
CA ARG A 435 -4.21 -36.17 12.84
C ARG A 435 -5.39 -36.48 11.90
N LEU A 436 -5.15 -37.22 10.82
CA LEU A 436 -6.13 -37.58 9.79
C LEU A 436 -6.74 -38.97 9.96
N ARG A 437 -6.50 -39.64 11.10
CA ARG A 437 -7.16 -40.92 11.41
C ARG A 437 -8.64 -40.76 11.72
N SER A 438 -9.07 -39.54 12.08
CA SER A 438 -10.48 -39.17 12.22
C SER A 438 -11.15 -39.14 10.84
N LYS A 439 -12.25 -39.89 10.69
CA LYS A 439 -12.99 -39.98 9.43
C LYS A 439 -13.46 -38.60 8.94
N LEU A 440 -13.96 -37.76 9.85
CA LEU A 440 -14.46 -36.42 9.51
C LEU A 440 -13.35 -35.54 8.91
N ARG A 441 -12.18 -35.53 9.54
CA ARG A 441 -11.02 -34.75 9.08
C ARG A 441 -10.46 -35.27 7.76
N LEU A 442 -10.34 -36.60 7.64
CA LEU A 442 -9.86 -37.22 6.41
C LEU A 442 -10.81 -36.95 5.22
N ASP A 443 -12.12 -37.12 5.41
CA ASP A 443 -13.08 -36.88 4.33
C ASP A 443 -13.07 -35.41 3.90
N ALA A 444 -12.89 -34.48 4.84
CA ALA A 444 -12.72 -33.06 4.53
C ALA A 444 -11.43 -32.78 3.75
N ALA A 445 -10.29 -33.29 4.21
CA ALA A 445 -9.00 -33.14 3.53
C ALA A 445 -8.99 -33.73 2.11
N LEU A 446 -9.57 -34.92 1.93
CA LEU A 446 -9.72 -35.56 0.63
C LEU A 446 -10.64 -34.75 -0.30
N LYS A 447 -11.67 -34.11 0.25
CA LYS A 447 -12.57 -33.24 -0.52
C LYS A 447 -11.85 -31.99 -1.02
N GLU A 448 -11.01 -31.36 -0.20
CA GLU A 448 -10.18 -30.22 -0.62
C GLU A 448 -9.24 -30.61 -1.76
N LEU A 449 -8.51 -31.73 -1.63
CA LEU A 449 -7.62 -32.22 -2.71
C LEU A 449 -8.36 -32.56 -4.00
N TRP A 450 -9.60 -33.02 -3.90
CA TRP A 450 -10.45 -33.26 -5.06
C TRP A 450 -10.92 -31.94 -5.72
N LEU A 451 -11.31 -30.95 -4.92
CA LEU A 451 -11.67 -29.61 -5.40
C LEU A 451 -10.50 -28.94 -6.12
N ASP A 452 -9.29 -29.10 -5.60
CA ASP A 452 -8.03 -28.64 -6.20
C ASP A 452 -7.54 -29.51 -7.37
N ARG A 453 -8.32 -30.52 -7.78
CA ARG A 453 -8.02 -31.46 -8.88
C ARG A 453 -6.69 -32.20 -8.72
N ARG A 454 -6.26 -32.44 -7.47
CA ARG A 454 -5.03 -33.17 -7.14
C ARG A 454 -5.26 -34.67 -6.99
N LEU A 455 -6.52 -35.10 -6.90
CA LEU A 455 -6.95 -36.49 -6.90
C LEU A 455 -8.36 -36.63 -7.49
N GLU A 456 -8.73 -37.85 -7.83
CA GLU A 456 -10.08 -38.25 -8.20
C GLU A 456 -10.57 -39.38 -7.31
N PHE A 457 -11.88 -39.39 -7.04
CA PHE A 457 -12.53 -40.48 -6.32
C PHE A 457 -13.04 -41.54 -7.29
N TYR A 458 -12.78 -42.81 -7.00
CA TYR A 458 -13.39 -43.92 -7.70
C TYR A 458 -13.68 -45.10 -6.75
N LYS A 459 -14.42 -46.10 -7.23
CA LYS A 459 -14.73 -47.30 -6.44
C LYS A 459 -14.08 -48.52 -7.06
N GLN A 460 -13.47 -49.35 -6.23
CA GLN A 460 -13.03 -50.70 -6.59
C GLN A 460 -13.84 -51.70 -5.75
N GLY A 461 -14.86 -52.29 -6.37
CA GLY A 461 -15.87 -53.08 -5.65
C GLY A 461 -16.66 -52.21 -4.65
N LYS A 462 -16.63 -52.59 -3.36
CA LYS A 462 -17.27 -51.82 -2.26
C LYS A 462 -16.34 -50.77 -1.62
N THR A 463 -15.08 -50.67 -2.06
CA THR A 463 -14.06 -49.82 -1.44
C THR A 463 -13.97 -48.47 -2.13
N LYS A 464 -13.96 -47.38 -1.35
CA LYS A 464 -13.68 -46.00 -1.81
C LYS A 464 -12.16 -45.85 -1.98
N CYS A 465 -11.73 -45.51 -3.20
CA CYS A 465 -10.34 -45.29 -3.55
C CYS A 465 -10.14 -43.87 -4.10
N ILE A 466 -8.89 -43.42 -4.06
CA ILE A 466 -8.45 -42.18 -4.69
C ILE A 466 -7.34 -42.48 -5.70
N THR A 467 -7.22 -41.66 -6.74
CA THR A 467 -6.02 -41.62 -7.57
C THR A 467 -4.86 -40.98 -6.81
N LEU A 468 -3.65 -41.41 -7.13
CA LEU A 468 -2.41 -40.80 -6.66
C LEU A 468 -1.78 -40.04 -7.81
#